data_AF-A0A949E1W5-F1
#
_entry.id   AF-A0A949E1W5-F1
#
_cell.length_a   1.000
_cell.length_b   1.000
_cell.length_c   1.000
_cell.angle_alpha   90.00
_cell.angle_beta   90.00
_cell.angle_gamma   90.00
#
_symmetry.space_group_name_H-M   'P 1'
#
loop_
_entity.id
_entity.type
_entity.pdbx_description
1 polymer ?
#
loop_
_entity_poly.entity_id
_entity_poly.type
_entity_poly.pdbx_seq_one_letter_code
_entity_poly.pdbx_strand_id
1 'polypeptide(L)'
;MKIVIKLFFLQLFFLKIIYSASVTLGSDTTSGAAIAYTQLDGAENKIANYGLMNNGFSLRDSATTCSFDSVYQASGGFFPIGGKVFLNRDFNLAGNHIFVGGGQFYGNNNALFLNNSDTTEEFLPGRVGPLYEIANYTTGDDVYSISWTYDDRYIA
;
A
#
# COMPACT_ATOMS: atom_id res chain seq x y z
N MET A 1 28.89 39.45 5.07
CA MET A 1 28.96 38.13 5.74
C MET A 1 27.66 37.68 6.42
N LYS A 2 26.97 38.54 7.21
CA LYS A 2 25.74 38.15 7.96
C LYS A 2 24.53 37.71 7.10
N ILE A 3 24.39 38.20 5.87
CA ILE A 3 23.28 37.85 4.95
C ILE A 3 23.47 36.46 4.33
N VAL A 4 24.70 36.08 4.00
CA VAL A 4 25.03 34.78 3.39
C VAL A 4 24.71 33.62 4.34
N ILE A 5 25.00 33.81 5.63
CA ILE A 5 24.66 32.83 6.68
C ILE A 5 23.14 32.62 6.77
N LYS A 6 22.33 33.68 6.69
CA LYS A 6 20.85 33.57 6.75
C LYS A 6 20.26 32.84 5.54
N LEU A 7 20.80 33.08 4.34
CA LEU A 7 20.39 32.38 3.10
C LEU A 7 20.73 30.89 3.15
N PHE A 8 21.89 30.52 3.71
CA PHE A 8 22.29 29.13 3.89
C PHE A 8 21.35 28.37 4.84
N PHE A 9 20.98 28.96 5.98
CA PHE A 9 20.02 28.36 6.91
C PHE A 9 18.61 28.22 6.30
N LEU A 10 18.19 29.17 5.45
CA LEU A 10 16.91 29.10 4.76
C LEU A 10 16.89 27.96 3.72
N GLN A 11 17.98 27.76 2.97
CA GLN A 11 18.10 26.65 2.02
C GLN A 11 18.06 25.28 2.70
N LEU A 12 18.71 25.13 3.87
CA LEU A 12 18.64 23.91 4.67
C LEU A 12 17.23 23.59 5.18
N PHE A 13 16.43 24.62 5.48
CA PHE A 13 15.04 24.43 5.91
C PHE A 13 14.15 23.95 4.75
N PHE A 14 14.35 24.48 3.54
CA PHE A 14 13.62 24.04 2.36
C PHE A 14 14.01 22.64 1.87
N LEU A 15 15.29 22.27 1.99
CA LEU A 15 15.74 20.90 1.68
C LEU A 15 15.03 19.87 2.57
N LYS A 16 14.78 20.19 3.85
CA LYS A 16 14.12 19.26 4.79
C LYS A 16 12.62 19.06 4.51
N ILE A 17 11.96 20.00 3.84
CA ILE A 17 10.54 19.90 3.48
C ILE A 17 10.33 19.02 2.24
N ILE A 18 11.35 18.88 1.38
CA ILE A 18 11.22 18.14 0.12
C ILE A 18 11.38 16.62 0.33
N TYR A 19 12.10 16.20 1.38
CA TYR A 19 12.26 14.78 1.70
C TYR A 19 11.26 14.37 2.78
N SER A 20 10.05 13.96 2.38
CA SER A 20 9.24 13.09 3.23
C SER A 20 10.06 11.83 3.50
N ALA A 21 10.42 11.61 4.77
CA ALA A 21 11.22 10.47 5.16
C ALA A 21 10.45 9.18 4.95
N SER A 22 11.09 8.19 4.32
CA SER A 22 10.57 6.83 4.23
C SER A 22 10.30 6.27 5.63
N VAL A 23 9.14 5.66 5.83
CA VAL A 23 8.79 4.98 7.07
C VAL A 23 8.95 3.47 6.89
N THR A 24 9.64 2.81 7.82
CA THR A 24 9.64 1.35 7.96
C THR A 24 8.76 0.95 9.14
N LEU A 25 7.71 0.17 8.88
CA LEU A 25 6.84 -0.39 9.89
C LEU A 25 7.20 -1.86 10.13
N GLY A 26 7.49 -2.21 11.39
CA GLY A 26 7.92 -3.54 11.79
C GLY A 26 9.44 -3.69 11.87
N SER A 27 9.92 -4.93 11.82
CA SER A 27 11.33 -5.29 11.90
C SER A 27 11.62 -6.46 10.97
N ASP A 28 12.85 -6.55 10.46
CA ASP A 28 13.31 -7.68 9.65
C ASP A 28 13.89 -8.83 10.49
N THR A 29 14.09 -8.61 11.79
CA THR A 29 14.79 -9.57 12.68
C THR A 29 13.98 -10.00 13.90
N THR A 30 12.93 -9.28 14.26
CA THR A 30 12.17 -9.51 15.49
C THR A 30 10.69 -9.26 15.28
N SER A 31 9.83 -10.07 15.89
CA SER A 31 8.38 -9.82 15.87
C SER A 31 8.04 -8.54 16.63
N GLY A 32 7.35 -7.63 15.96
CA GLY A 32 6.77 -6.44 16.58
C GLY A 32 5.37 -6.69 17.16
N ALA A 33 4.90 -5.80 18.03
CA ALA A 33 3.50 -5.74 18.43
C ALA A 33 2.62 -5.23 17.28
N ALA A 34 1.29 -5.37 17.44
CA ALA A 34 0.33 -4.85 16.48
C ALA A 34 0.51 -3.34 16.29
N ILE A 35 0.64 -2.93 15.04
CA ILE A 35 0.86 -1.53 14.70
C ILE A 35 -0.52 -0.86 14.60
N ALA A 36 -0.64 0.33 15.18
CA ALA A 36 -1.84 1.16 14.99
C ALA A 36 -2.02 1.48 13.50
N TYR A 37 -3.25 1.78 13.09
CA TYR A 37 -3.50 2.22 11.72
C TYR A 37 -2.55 3.39 11.38
N THR A 38 -1.82 3.25 10.29
CA THR A 38 -0.79 4.22 9.90
C THR A 38 -1.05 4.71 8.48
N GLN A 39 -1.01 6.03 8.29
CA GLN A 39 -0.96 6.63 6.97
C GLN A 39 0.49 6.88 6.59
N LEU A 40 0.94 6.22 5.53
CA LEU A 40 2.26 6.37 4.94
C LEU A 40 2.28 7.58 4.02
N ASP A 41 3.40 8.29 4.00
CA ASP A 41 3.65 9.47 3.17
C ASP A 41 5.06 9.38 2.58
N GLY A 42 5.27 9.99 1.42
CA GLY A 42 6.55 9.97 0.71
C GLY A 42 6.86 8.65 0.01
N ALA A 43 8.10 8.54 -0.44
CA ALA A 43 8.57 7.38 -1.19
C ALA A 43 9.30 6.38 -0.29
N GLU A 44 9.45 5.16 -0.80
CA GLU A 44 10.29 4.10 -0.23
C GLU A 44 9.85 3.65 1.17
N ASN A 45 8.54 3.74 1.47
CA ASN A 45 8.02 3.14 2.70
C ASN A 45 8.15 1.62 2.64
N LYS A 46 8.23 0.98 3.80
CA LYS A 46 8.41 -0.47 3.91
C LYS A 46 7.55 -1.03 5.03
N ILE A 47 6.80 -2.09 4.73
CA ILE A 47 6.24 -2.99 5.73
C ILE A 47 7.19 -4.18 5.85
N ALA A 48 7.98 -4.22 6.92
CA ALA A 48 9.08 -5.16 7.09
C ALA A 48 8.63 -6.61 7.34
N ASN A 49 9.58 -7.56 7.35
CA ASN A 49 9.31 -8.99 7.42
C ASN A 49 8.40 -9.41 8.60
N TYR A 50 8.53 -8.73 9.74
CA TYR A 50 7.70 -8.95 10.92
C TYR A 50 6.86 -7.71 11.29
N GLY A 51 6.26 -7.06 10.29
CA GLY A 51 5.32 -5.95 10.47
C GLY A 51 3.88 -6.43 10.62
N LEU A 52 3.32 -6.33 11.82
CA LEU A 52 1.94 -6.78 12.10
C LEU A 52 0.92 -5.67 11.77
N MET A 53 0.13 -5.86 10.71
CA MET A 53 -0.81 -4.88 10.14
C MET A 53 -2.27 -5.17 10.49
N ASN A 54 -2.58 -5.46 11.76
CA ASN A 54 -3.95 -5.85 12.16
C ASN A 54 -4.98 -4.73 12.04
N ASN A 55 -4.53 -3.47 12.09
CA ASN A 55 -5.39 -2.30 11.96
C ASN A 55 -5.38 -1.70 10.56
N GLY A 56 -4.61 -2.28 9.63
CA GLY A 56 -4.47 -1.81 8.27
C GLY A 56 -3.56 -0.59 8.15
N PHE A 57 -3.49 -0.04 6.94
CA PHE A 57 -2.70 1.15 6.62
C PHE A 57 -3.22 1.84 5.37
N SER A 58 -2.81 3.09 5.15
CA SER A 58 -3.09 3.82 3.92
C SER A 58 -1.83 4.44 3.33
N LEU A 59 -1.89 4.72 2.04
CA LEU A 59 -0.96 5.62 1.38
C LEU A 59 -1.64 6.99 1.27
N ARG A 60 -0.87 8.07 1.43
CA ARG A 60 -1.42 9.43 1.44
C ARG A 60 -1.96 9.88 0.09
N ASP A 61 -1.25 9.55 -0.99
CA ASP A 61 -1.54 9.98 -2.36
C ASP A 61 -0.82 9.11 -3.41
N SER A 62 -0.97 9.47 -4.69
CA SER A 62 -0.37 8.77 -5.83
C SER A 62 1.15 8.87 -5.96
N ALA A 63 1.79 9.78 -5.22
CA ALA A 63 3.24 9.86 -5.14
C ALA A 63 3.81 8.94 -4.04
N THR A 64 2.95 8.45 -3.15
CA THR A 64 3.37 7.61 -2.03
C THR A 64 3.66 6.18 -2.51
N THR A 65 4.80 5.63 -2.10
CA THR A 65 5.21 4.25 -2.44
C THR A 65 5.52 3.41 -1.21
N CYS A 66 5.24 2.11 -1.27
CA CYS A 66 5.46 1.17 -0.18
C CYS A 66 5.85 -0.23 -0.68
N SER A 67 6.87 -0.87 -0.08
CA SER A 67 7.13 -2.31 -0.24
C SER A 67 6.46 -3.13 0.86
N PHE A 68 5.88 -4.26 0.48
CA PHE A 68 5.27 -5.20 1.42
C PHE A 68 6.11 -6.47 1.54
N ASP A 69 6.71 -6.67 2.71
CA ASP A 69 7.59 -7.78 3.02
C ASP A 69 7.11 -8.62 4.22
N SER A 70 5.95 -8.35 4.84
CA SER A 70 5.52 -9.02 6.09
C SER A 70 4.99 -10.45 5.96
N VAL A 71 5.45 -11.36 6.82
CA VAL A 71 4.93 -12.74 6.95
C VAL A 71 3.50 -12.81 7.45
N TYR A 72 3.02 -11.72 8.06
CA TYR A 72 1.69 -11.67 8.65
C TYR A 72 0.66 -11.24 7.61
N GLN A 73 -0.54 -11.80 7.73
CA GLN A 73 -1.70 -11.28 7.03
C GLN A 73 -1.98 -9.86 7.54
N ALA A 74 -2.46 -8.96 6.67
CA ALA A 74 -2.99 -7.69 7.14
C ALA A 74 -4.51 -7.80 7.35
N SER A 75 -5.01 -7.04 8.30
CA SER A 75 -6.44 -6.92 8.59
C SER A 75 -6.82 -5.45 8.69
N GLY A 76 -8.12 -5.17 8.71
CA GLY A 76 -8.62 -3.80 8.77
C GLY A 76 -8.63 -3.10 7.40
N GLY A 77 -8.60 -1.76 7.43
CA GLY A 77 -8.72 -0.95 6.22
C GLY A 77 -7.40 -0.84 5.47
N PHE A 78 -7.42 -1.17 4.17
CA PHE A 78 -6.27 -0.97 3.29
C PHE A 78 -6.65 0.02 2.20
N PHE A 79 -6.01 1.19 2.23
CA PHE A 79 -6.39 2.32 1.37
C PHE A 79 -5.17 2.82 0.58
N PRO A 80 -4.98 2.33 -0.65
CA PRO A 80 -3.83 2.74 -1.46
C PRO A 80 -3.95 4.16 -2.04
N ILE A 81 -5.15 4.76 -2.12
CA ILE A 81 -5.40 6.18 -2.52
C ILE A 81 -4.54 6.63 -3.73
N GLY A 82 -4.46 5.80 -4.76
CA GLY A 82 -3.70 6.03 -6.00
C GLY A 82 -2.19 5.78 -5.91
N GLY A 83 -1.66 5.46 -4.73
CA GLY A 83 -0.25 5.15 -4.48
C GLY A 83 0.18 3.78 -5.02
N LYS A 84 1.45 3.45 -4.81
CA LYS A 84 2.10 2.26 -5.38
C LYS A 84 2.55 1.28 -4.30
N VAL A 85 2.15 0.03 -4.43
CA VAL A 85 2.55 -1.07 -3.53
C VAL A 85 3.35 -2.10 -4.30
N PHE A 86 4.55 -2.40 -3.81
CA PHE A 86 5.44 -3.42 -4.37
C PHE A 86 5.39 -4.66 -3.49
N LEU A 87 4.94 -5.78 -4.05
CA LEU A 87 4.80 -7.04 -3.33
C LEU A 87 6.10 -7.83 -3.44
N ASN A 88 6.85 -7.90 -2.34
CA ASN A 88 8.03 -8.78 -2.26
C ASN A 88 7.67 -10.17 -1.74
N ARG A 89 6.39 -10.37 -1.44
CA ARG A 89 5.76 -11.62 -1.04
C ARG A 89 4.25 -11.54 -1.24
N ASP A 90 3.59 -12.68 -1.12
CA ASP A 90 2.14 -12.75 -1.16
C ASP A 90 1.50 -11.89 -0.08
N PHE A 91 0.62 -10.99 -0.51
CA PHE A 91 -0.11 -10.12 0.38
C PHE A 91 -1.50 -10.70 0.63
N ASN A 92 -1.70 -11.25 1.82
CA ASN A 92 -2.95 -11.86 2.23
C ASN A 92 -3.73 -10.88 3.13
N LEU A 93 -4.93 -10.50 2.71
CA LEU A 93 -5.87 -9.77 3.55
C LEU A 93 -6.71 -10.77 4.35
N ALA A 94 -6.86 -10.55 5.65
CA ALA A 94 -7.65 -11.40 6.53
C ALA A 94 -8.82 -10.61 7.15
N GLY A 95 -10.01 -11.22 7.12
CA GLY A 95 -11.25 -10.66 7.66
C GLY A 95 -11.90 -9.61 6.75
N ASN A 96 -12.87 -8.87 7.31
CA ASN A 96 -13.52 -7.76 6.60
C ASN A 96 -12.49 -6.67 6.33
N HIS A 97 -12.24 -6.41 5.05
CA HIS A 97 -11.34 -5.37 4.60
C HIS A 97 -12.10 -4.39 3.71
N ILE A 98 -11.82 -3.11 3.91
CA ILE A 98 -12.38 -2.04 3.08
C ILE A 98 -11.28 -1.60 2.13
N PHE A 99 -11.57 -1.66 0.82
CA PHE A 99 -10.68 -1.21 -0.22
C PHE A 99 -11.18 0.14 -0.76
N VAL A 100 -10.41 1.21 -0.57
CA VAL A 100 -10.83 2.57 -0.98
C VAL A 100 -9.73 3.30 -1.73
N GLY A 101 -10.14 3.96 -2.82
CA GLY A 101 -9.32 4.95 -3.52
C GLY A 101 -8.39 4.42 -4.60
N GLY A 102 -8.46 3.13 -4.94
CA GLY A 102 -7.63 2.53 -5.99
C GLY A 102 -6.13 2.63 -5.72
N GLY A 103 -5.31 2.00 -6.54
CA GLY A 103 -3.86 1.98 -6.38
C GLY A 103 -3.19 1.14 -7.44
N GLN A 104 -1.87 1.16 -7.48
CA GLN A 104 -1.08 0.31 -8.37
C GLN A 104 -0.35 -0.74 -7.53
N PHE A 105 -0.45 -2.01 -7.93
CA PHE A 105 0.29 -3.10 -7.31
C PHE A 105 1.29 -3.68 -8.30
N TYR A 106 2.50 -3.92 -7.82
CA TYR A 106 3.57 -4.55 -8.58
C TYR A 106 3.86 -5.89 -7.93
N GLY A 107 3.40 -6.98 -8.56
CA GLY A 107 3.40 -8.31 -7.97
C GLY A 107 4.79 -8.92 -7.75
N ASN A 108 5.78 -8.64 -8.60
CA ASN A 108 7.12 -9.25 -8.55
C ASN A 108 7.08 -10.80 -8.30
N ASN A 109 6.22 -11.51 -9.05
CA ASN A 109 5.89 -12.93 -8.90
C ASN A 109 5.12 -13.33 -7.62
N ASN A 110 4.56 -12.36 -6.92
CA ASN A 110 3.67 -12.55 -5.78
C ASN A 110 2.27 -12.02 -6.08
N ALA A 111 1.28 -12.51 -5.35
CA ALA A 111 -0.11 -12.15 -5.54
C ALA A 111 -0.70 -11.38 -4.35
N LEU A 112 -1.73 -10.57 -4.64
CA LEU A 112 -2.63 -10.02 -3.63
C LEU A 112 -3.80 -10.99 -3.51
N PHE A 113 -3.95 -11.60 -2.34
CA PHE A 113 -5.07 -12.46 -2.02
C PHE A 113 -6.11 -11.69 -1.23
N LEU A 114 -7.26 -11.50 -1.88
CA LEU A 114 -8.52 -11.07 -1.28
C LEU A 114 -9.26 -12.37 -0.92
N ASN A 115 -9.17 -12.89 0.31
CA ASN A 115 -9.85 -14.16 0.69
C ASN A 115 -10.05 -14.18 2.23
N ASN A 116 -11.13 -14.67 2.84
CA ASN A 116 -11.71 -16.01 2.72
C ASN A 116 -13.21 -16.06 3.11
N SER A 117 -14.01 -16.72 2.27
CA SER A 117 -15.31 -17.39 2.45
C SER A 117 -16.53 -16.71 3.11
N ASP A 118 -16.39 -15.69 3.96
CA ASP A 118 -17.51 -15.18 4.80
C ASP A 118 -17.66 -13.65 4.82
N THR A 119 -16.90 -12.92 4.01
CA THR A 119 -16.76 -11.47 4.15
C THR A 119 -17.19 -10.73 2.89
N THR A 120 -18.12 -9.79 3.03
CA THR A 120 -18.49 -8.84 1.97
C THR A 120 -17.33 -7.90 1.69
N GLU A 121 -16.79 -7.97 0.48
CA GLU A 121 -15.81 -7.02 -0.03
C GLU A 121 -16.53 -5.72 -0.42
N GLU A 122 -16.24 -4.64 0.31
CA GLU A 122 -16.82 -3.34 -0.02
C GLU A 122 -15.78 -2.48 -0.75
N PHE A 123 -15.93 -2.41 -2.07
CA PHE A 123 -15.20 -1.47 -2.91
C PHE A 123 -15.92 -0.12 -2.86
N LEU A 124 -15.47 0.77 -1.98
CA LEU A 124 -16.05 2.10 -1.90
C LEU A 124 -15.39 3.04 -2.92
N PRO A 125 -16.18 3.87 -3.63
CA PRO A 125 -15.61 4.93 -4.45
C PRO A 125 -14.82 5.89 -3.56
N GLY A 126 -13.49 5.90 -3.75
CA GLY A 126 -12.61 6.83 -3.05
C GLY A 126 -12.45 8.16 -3.78
N ARG A 127 -11.64 9.07 -3.22
CA ARG A 127 -11.32 10.40 -3.80
C ARG A 127 -10.68 10.35 -5.20
N VAL A 128 -10.33 9.17 -5.72
CA VAL A 128 -9.66 8.99 -7.01
C VAL A 128 -10.52 8.10 -7.91
N GLY A 129 -11.49 8.73 -8.57
CA GLY A 129 -12.25 8.18 -9.71
C GLY A 129 -13.12 6.96 -9.42
N PRO A 130 -14.15 6.70 -10.24
CA PRO A 130 -14.85 5.43 -10.17
C PRO A 130 -13.93 4.30 -10.67
N LEU A 131 -14.08 3.11 -10.11
CA LEU A 131 -13.62 1.88 -10.76
C LEU A 131 -14.38 1.76 -12.07
N TYR A 132 -13.68 1.91 -13.20
CA TYR A 132 -14.26 1.64 -14.50
C TYR A 132 -14.04 0.17 -14.82
N GLU A 133 -15.12 -0.60 -14.86
CA GLU A 133 -15.13 -1.93 -15.47
C GLU A 133 -14.75 -1.77 -16.95
N ILE A 134 -13.54 -2.17 -17.29
CA ILE A 134 -12.99 -2.12 -18.66
C ILE A 134 -13.30 -3.40 -19.44
N ALA A 135 -13.55 -4.50 -18.73
CA ALA A 135 -13.95 -5.79 -19.28
C ALA A 135 -14.56 -6.65 -18.17
N ASN A 136 -15.46 -7.55 -18.54
CA ASN A 136 -15.90 -8.67 -17.69
C ASN A 136 -15.64 -10.00 -18.39
N TYR A 137 -15.46 -11.02 -17.56
CA TYR A 137 -15.45 -12.41 -17.99
C TYR A 137 -16.27 -13.23 -16.98
N THR A 138 -17.35 -13.86 -17.44
CA THR A 138 -18.14 -14.76 -16.62
C THR A 138 -17.48 -16.14 -16.62
N THR A 139 -17.00 -16.55 -15.46
CA THR A 139 -16.57 -17.93 -15.19
C THR A 139 -17.71 -18.70 -14.49
N GLY A 140 -17.72 -20.02 -14.66
CA GLY A 140 -18.65 -20.91 -13.94
C GLY A 140 -18.18 -21.28 -12.52
N ASP A 141 -16.94 -20.92 -12.19
CA ASP A 141 -16.29 -21.18 -10.91
C ASP A 141 -16.04 -19.87 -10.16
N ASP A 142 -15.98 -19.93 -8.83
CA ASP A 142 -15.60 -18.80 -7.98
C ASP A 142 -14.17 -18.31 -8.30
N VAL A 143 -13.99 -16.99 -8.37
CA VAL A 143 -12.68 -16.36 -8.56
C VAL A 143 -12.08 -16.05 -7.21
N TYR A 144 -11.03 -16.77 -6.83
CA TYR A 144 -10.38 -16.65 -5.51
C TYR A 144 -9.10 -15.82 -5.49
N SER A 145 -8.62 -15.39 -6.66
CA SER A 145 -7.40 -14.60 -6.79
C SER A 145 -7.44 -13.78 -8.05
N ILE A 146 -6.84 -12.60 -7.98
CA ILE A 146 -6.64 -11.70 -9.10
C ILE A 146 -5.13 -11.57 -9.33
N SER A 147 -4.68 -11.75 -10.58
CA SER A 147 -3.27 -11.58 -10.96
C SER A 147 -3.14 -10.51 -12.03
N TRP A 148 -2.06 -9.74 -11.97
CA TRP A 148 -1.76 -8.79 -13.03
C TRP A 148 -1.12 -9.50 -14.21
N THR A 149 -1.46 -9.09 -15.42
CA THR A 149 -0.72 -9.52 -16.61
C THR A 149 0.68 -8.94 -16.59
N TYR A 150 1.64 -9.65 -17.17
CA TYR A 150 3.06 -9.26 -17.24
C TYR A 150 3.30 -7.84 -17.81
N ASP A 151 2.34 -7.31 -18.58
CA ASP A 151 2.42 -6.00 -19.21
C ASP A 151 1.75 -4.86 -18.41
N ASP A 152 1.29 -5.13 -17.18
CA ASP A 152 0.61 -4.17 -16.29
C ASP A 152 -0.66 -3.54 -16.90
N ARG A 153 -1.24 -4.14 -17.95
CA ARG A 153 -2.40 -3.58 -18.66
C ARG A 153 -3.74 -4.19 -18.24
N TYR A 154 -3.73 -5.40 -17.70
CA TYR A 154 -4.96 -6.13 -17.40
C TYR A 154 -4.92 -6.77 -16.01
N ILE A 155 -6.12 -6.82 -15.44
CA ILE A 155 -6.46 -7.57 -14.24
C ILE A 155 -7.01 -8.91 -14.75
N ALA A 156 -6.32 -10.02 -14.43
CA ALA A 156 -6.75 -11.38 -14.74
C ALA A 156 -7.40 -12.01 -13.50
#